data_AF-W4UYV8-F1
#
_entry.id   AF-W4UYV8-F1
#
_cell.length_a   1.000
_cell.length_b   1.000
_cell.length_c   1.000
_cell.angle_alpha   90.00
_cell.angle_beta   90.00
_cell.angle_gamma   90.00
#
_symmetry.space_group_name_H-M   'P 1'
#
loop_
_entity.id
_entity.type
_entity.pdbx_description
1 polymer ?
#
loop_
_entity_poly.entity_id
_entity_poly.type
_entity_poly.pdbx_seq_one_letter_code
_entity_poly.pdbx_strand_id
1 'polypeptide(L)'
;MDKLQKYKSTDKMADLISDNYSLLQVMSRFGLSLGFGDKTVKEVCEINGVDCKTFLVVVNFMAEGFSRFDSRDDGISIPALVDYLRQAHIYFLEFCLPAIRRKLIESIDCSQDEVAFLILKFFDEYMSEVRKHMDYEERLFSSM
;
A
#
# COMPACT_ATOMS: atom_id res chain seq x y z
N MET A 1 0.43 -27.49 -13.27
CA MET A 1 1.58 -27.09 -12.44
C MET A 1 1.02 -26.15 -11.39
N ASP A 2 0.82 -26.62 -10.16
CA ASP A 2 0.39 -25.76 -9.06
C ASP A 2 1.44 -24.68 -8.84
N LYS A 3 1.11 -23.43 -9.19
CA LYS A 3 1.95 -22.29 -8.86
C LYS A 3 1.82 -22.06 -7.37
N LEU A 4 2.82 -22.52 -6.63
CA LEU A 4 2.90 -22.34 -5.19
C LEU A 4 2.98 -20.83 -4.89
N GLN A 5 1.95 -20.28 -4.24
CA GLN A 5 2.01 -18.94 -3.64
C GLN A 5 3.24 -18.87 -2.72
N LYS A 6 3.98 -17.75 -2.76
CA LYS A 6 5.18 -17.55 -1.92
C LYS A 6 4.85 -17.63 -0.43
N TYR A 7 3.77 -16.97 -0.02
CA TYR A 7 3.28 -16.96 1.35
C TYR A 7 1.89 -17.56 1.44
N LYS A 8 1.63 -18.25 2.55
CA LYS A 8 0.41 -18.99 2.85
C LYS A 8 -0.16 -18.56 4.20
N SER A 9 -1.43 -18.90 4.42
CA SER A 9 -2.15 -18.59 5.65
C SER A 9 -1.55 -19.26 6.90
N THR A 10 -0.82 -20.37 6.72
CA THR A 10 -0.17 -21.14 7.78
C THR A 10 1.22 -20.62 8.17
N ASP A 11 1.80 -19.73 7.38
CA ASP A 11 3.13 -19.20 7.66
C ASP A 11 3.06 -18.21 8.83
N LYS A 12 4.15 -18.08 9.61
CA LYS A 12 4.19 -17.08 10.68
C LYS A 12 4.28 -15.69 10.08
N MET A 13 3.52 -14.75 10.62
CA MET A 13 3.55 -13.35 10.15
C MET A 13 4.95 -12.74 10.30
N ALA A 14 5.69 -13.13 11.33
CA ALA A 14 7.07 -12.68 11.54
C ALA A 14 8.03 -13.12 10.42
N ASP A 15 7.82 -14.32 9.85
CA ASP A 15 8.67 -14.86 8.79
C ASP A 15 8.45 -14.09 7.48
N LEU A 16 7.18 -13.77 7.16
CA LEU A 16 6.82 -12.93 6.01
C LEU A 16 7.54 -11.57 6.04
N ILE A 17 7.48 -10.90 7.20
CA ILE A 17 8.06 -9.57 7.38
C ILE A 17 9.58 -9.61 7.38
N SER A 18 10.17 -10.64 7.97
CA SER A 18 11.62 -10.81 8.00
C SER A 18 12.18 -11.11 6.60
N ASP A 19 11.42 -11.83 5.77
CA ASP A 19 11.77 -12.10 4.37
C ASP A 19 11.62 -10.84 3.50
N ASN A 20 10.58 -10.04 3.69
CA ASN A 20 10.39 -8.79 2.96
C ASN A 20 9.78 -7.67 3.80
N TYR A 21 10.63 -6.76 4.27
CA TYR A 21 10.23 -5.60 5.09
C TYR A 21 9.27 -4.64 4.38
N SER A 22 9.22 -4.61 3.04
CA SER A 22 8.25 -3.75 2.33
C SER A 22 6.80 -4.15 2.63
N LEU A 23 6.57 -5.38 3.10
CA LEU A 23 5.26 -5.87 3.49
C LEU A 23 4.72 -5.20 4.76
N LEU A 24 5.58 -4.57 5.57
CA LEU A 24 5.12 -3.76 6.72
C LEU A 24 4.16 -2.65 6.28
N GLN A 25 4.42 -2.04 5.13
CA GLN A 25 3.55 -1.01 4.60
C GLN A 25 2.20 -1.57 4.14
N VAL A 26 2.19 -2.79 3.58
CA VAL A 26 0.96 -3.50 3.20
C VAL A 26 0.14 -3.80 4.45
N MET A 27 0.78 -4.33 5.49
CA MET A 27 0.13 -4.63 6.78
C MET A 27 -0.49 -3.39 7.43
N SER A 28 0.23 -2.27 7.45
CA SER A 28 -0.27 -1.01 7.99
C SER A 28 -1.55 -0.55 7.28
N ARG A 29 -1.65 -0.74 5.95
CA ARG A 29 -2.84 -0.38 5.17
C ARG A 29 -4.02 -1.31 5.39
N PHE A 30 -3.78 -2.55 5.79
CA PHE A 30 -4.83 -3.47 6.25
C PHE A 30 -5.22 -3.26 7.73
N GLY A 31 -4.61 -2.30 8.43
CA GLY A 31 -4.88 -2.05 9.85
C GLY A 31 -4.24 -3.08 10.80
N LEU A 32 -3.27 -3.86 10.33
CA LEU A 32 -2.59 -4.86 11.16
C LEU A 32 -1.53 -4.19 12.05
N SER A 33 -1.74 -4.24 13.36
CA SER A 33 -0.81 -3.69 14.36
C SER A 33 0.36 -4.64 14.65
N LEU A 34 1.56 -4.12 14.88
CA LEU A 34 2.74 -4.91 15.27
C LEU A 34 2.52 -5.67 16.58
N GLY A 35 3.24 -6.79 16.76
CA GLY A 35 3.17 -7.62 17.98
C GLY A 35 2.54 -9.00 17.76
N PHE A 36 2.90 -9.67 16.67
CA PHE A 36 2.28 -10.94 16.25
C PHE A 36 2.72 -12.15 17.10
N GLY A 37 3.93 -12.10 17.69
CA GLY A 37 4.53 -13.27 18.33
C GLY A 37 4.68 -14.42 17.34
N ASP A 38 4.31 -15.63 17.75
CA ASP A 38 4.34 -16.83 16.91
C ASP A 38 3.08 -17.07 16.06
N LYS A 39 2.19 -16.08 15.96
CA LYS A 39 0.92 -16.22 15.23
C LYS A 39 1.14 -16.35 13.72
N THR A 40 0.33 -17.21 13.13
CA THR A 40 0.22 -17.40 11.68
C THR A 40 -0.48 -16.21 11.03
N VAL A 41 -0.33 -16.07 9.71
CA VAL A 41 -1.03 -15.06 8.91
C VAL A 41 -2.54 -15.14 9.12
N LYS A 42 -3.10 -16.36 9.14
CA LYS A 42 -4.53 -16.58 9.37
C LYS A 42 -5.00 -16.00 10.70
N GLU A 43 -4.32 -16.36 11.79
CA GLU A 43 -4.68 -15.91 13.14
C GLU A 43 -4.57 -14.39 13.26
N VAL A 44 -3.54 -13.77 12.67
CA VAL A 44 -3.38 -12.32 12.68
C VAL A 44 -4.52 -11.64 11.92
N CYS A 45 -4.88 -12.13 10.73
CA CYS A 45 -6.00 -11.57 9.96
C CYS A 45 -7.33 -11.71 10.72
N GLU A 46 -7.62 -12.88 11.31
CA GLU A 46 -8.86 -13.14 12.05
C GLU A 46 -9.00 -12.23 13.28
N ILE A 47 -7.94 -12.05 14.08
CA ILE A 47 -7.97 -11.19 15.28
C ILE A 47 -8.23 -9.72 14.92
N ASN A 48 -7.79 -9.27 13.75
CA ASN A 48 -7.93 -7.89 13.31
C ASN A 48 -9.14 -7.66 12.37
N GLY A 49 -9.95 -8.70 12.11
CA GLY A 49 -11.10 -8.60 11.20
C GLY A 49 -10.71 -8.34 9.73
N VAL A 50 -9.50 -8.74 9.33
CA VAL A 50 -9.00 -8.58 7.95
C VAL A 50 -9.34 -9.83 7.15
N ASP A 51 -9.81 -9.64 5.92
CA ASP A 51 -10.00 -10.75 4.99
C ASP A 51 -8.66 -11.38 4.61
N CYS A 52 -8.36 -12.54 5.21
CA CYS A 52 -7.07 -13.22 5.08
C CYS A 52 -6.73 -13.56 3.63
N LYS A 53 -7.73 -13.92 2.83
CA LYS A 53 -7.55 -14.27 1.42
C LYS A 53 -7.09 -13.05 0.61
N THR A 54 -7.79 -11.93 0.74
CA THR A 54 -7.44 -10.66 0.09
C THR A 54 -6.06 -10.17 0.54
N PHE A 55 -5.76 -10.25 1.83
CA PHE A 55 -4.44 -9.93 2.36
C PHE A 55 -3.34 -10.74 1.68
N LEU A 56 -3.47 -12.07 1.62
CA LEU A 56 -2.49 -12.95 1.00
C LEU A 56 -2.33 -12.68 -0.49
N VAL A 57 -3.41 -12.37 -1.21
CA VAL A 57 -3.33 -11.99 -2.63
C VAL A 57 -2.48 -10.73 -2.80
N VAL A 58 -2.76 -9.68 -2.02
CA VAL A 58 -2.00 -8.41 -2.09
C VAL A 58 -0.54 -8.62 -1.69
N VAL A 59 -0.27 -9.37 -0.61
CA VAL A 59 1.09 -9.63 -0.14
C VAL A 59 1.91 -10.43 -1.15
N ASN A 60 1.34 -11.49 -1.71
CA ASN A 60 2.01 -12.29 -2.73
C ASN A 60 2.23 -11.48 -4.02
N PHE A 61 1.26 -10.65 -4.41
CA PHE A 61 1.42 -9.74 -5.54
C PHE A 61 2.57 -8.75 -5.32
N MET A 62 2.68 -8.17 -4.12
CA MET A 62 3.77 -7.23 -3.79
C MET A 62 5.15 -7.91 -3.75
N ALA A 63 5.21 -9.21 -3.46
CA ALA A 63 6.47 -9.94 -3.38
C ALA A 63 6.93 -10.58 -4.70
N GLU A 64 6.00 -10.99 -5.57
CA GLU A 64 6.31 -11.74 -6.81
C GLU A 64 5.89 -11.01 -8.10
N GLY A 65 5.16 -9.89 -7.98
CA GLY A 65 4.62 -9.12 -9.11
C GLY A 65 3.57 -9.89 -9.93
N PHE A 66 3.28 -9.38 -11.15
CA PHE A 66 2.27 -9.94 -12.05
C PHE A 66 2.57 -11.36 -12.57
N SER A 67 3.79 -11.87 -12.40
CA SER A 67 4.23 -13.15 -12.97
C SER A 67 3.44 -14.36 -12.46
N ARG A 68 2.74 -14.21 -11.32
CA ARG A 68 2.05 -15.29 -10.61
C ARG A 68 0.63 -14.95 -10.17
N PHE A 69 0.07 -13.81 -10.59
CA PHE A 69 -1.34 -13.49 -10.32
C PHE A 69 -2.25 -14.35 -11.19
N ASP A 70 -3.03 -15.26 -10.57
CA ASP A 70 -4.09 -15.99 -11.26
C ASP A 70 -5.39 -15.19 -11.15
N SER A 71 -5.84 -14.65 -12.28
CA SER A 71 -7.05 -13.83 -12.36
C SER A 71 -8.34 -14.62 -12.10
N ARG A 72 -8.25 -15.93 -11.83
CA ARG A 72 -9.37 -16.82 -11.50
C ARG A 72 -9.62 -16.97 -10.00
N ASP A 73 -8.90 -16.24 -9.15
CA ASP A 73 -9.10 -16.34 -7.70
C ASP A 73 -10.37 -15.58 -7.26
N ASP A 74 -11.53 -16.23 -7.48
CA ASP A 74 -12.91 -15.72 -7.28
C ASP A 74 -13.29 -15.40 -5.81
N GLY A 75 -12.32 -15.21 -4.90
CA GLY A 75 -12.60 -14.95 -3.48
C GLY A 75 -11.92 -13.74 -2.88
N ILE A 76 -11.47 -12.80 -3.69
CA ILE A 76 -11.05 -11.49 -3.19
C ILE A 76 -12.30 -10.74 -2.70
N SER A 77 -12.25 -10.23 -1.47
CA SER A 77 -13.23 -9.31 -0.94
C SER A 77 -13.00 -7.93 -1.55
N ILE A 78 -13.88 -7.52 -2.45
CA ILE A 78 -13.84 -6.18 -3.06
C ILE A 78 -13.87 -5.06 -1.99
N PRO A 79 -14.72 -5.12 -0.95
CA PRO A 79 -14.68 -4.12 0.12
C PRO A 79 -13.31 -4.04 0.81
N ALA A 80 -12.70 -5.18 1.15
CA ALA A 80 -11.39 -5.20 1.81
C ALA A 80 -10.27 -4.65 0.91
N LEU A 81 -10.34 -4.93 -0.40
CA LEU A 81 -9.39 -4.37 -1.36
C LEU A 81 -9.58 -2.86 -1.54
N VAL A 82 -10.83 -2.40 -1.64
CA VAL A 82 -11.14 -0.97 -1.71
C VAL A 82 -10.62 -0.26 -0.46
N ASP A 83 -10.91 -0.76 0.73
CA ASP A 83 -10.43 -0.16 1.97
C ASP A 83 -8.88 -0.13 2.04
N TYR A 84 -8.21 -1.18 1.56
CA TYR A 84 -6.76 -1.17 1.41
C TYR A 84 -6.26 -0.04 0.48
N LEU A 85 -6.93 0.18 -0.65
CA LEU A 85 -6.60 1.27 -1.58
C LEU A 85 -6.86 2.64 -0.96
N ARG A 86 -7.97 2.83 -0.23
CA ARG A 86 -8.25 4.06 0.52
C ARG A 86 -7.15 4.38 1.52
N GLN A 87 -6.70 3.38 2.28
CA GLN A 87 -5.59 3.56 3.22
C GLN A 87 -4.27 3.88 2.51
N ALA A 88 -4.06 3.34 1.31
CA ALA A 88 -2.93 3.73 0.46
C ALA A 88 -3.03 5.20 0.03
N HIS A 89 -4.21 5.67 -0.39
CA HIS A 89 -4.45 7.07 -0.77
C HIS A 89 -4.14 8.04 0.36
N ILE A 90 -4.68 7.78 1.56
CA ILE A 90 -4.42 8.58 2.76
C ILE A 90 -2.91 8.67 3.01
N TYR A 91 -2.22 7.52 2.98
CA TYR A 91 -0.77 7.49 3.17
C TYR A 91 -0.01 8.38 2.16
N PHE A 92 -0.38 8.30 0.87
CA PHE A 92 0.30 9.09 -0.15
C PHE A 92 0.01 10.59 -0.02
N LEU A 93 -1.26 10.95 0.16
CA LEU A 93 -1.71 12.34 0.19
C LEU A 93 -1.31 13.09 1.45
N GLU A 94 -1.31 12.42 2.61
CA GLU A 94 -1.06 13.06 3.90
C GLU A 94 0.38 12.92 4.40
N PHE A 95 1.09 11.87 3.96
CA PHE A 95 2.43 11.58 4.49
C PHE A 95 3.51 11.57 3.41
N CYS A 96 3.38 10.73 2.38
CA CYS A 96 4.46 10.50 1.41
C CYS A 96 4.75 11.74 0.57
N LEU A 97 3.75 12.29 -0.13
CA LEU A 97 3.93 13.44 -1.02
C LEU A 97 4.33 14.71 -0.23
N PRO A 98 3.73 15.02 0.93
CA PRO A 98 4.18 16.14 1.76
C PRO A 98 5.62 15.97 2.28
N ALA A 99 6.05 14.75 2.60
CA ALA A 99 7.44 14.49 3.02
C ALA A 99 8.43 14.70 1.88
N ILE A 100 8.11 14.25 0.66
CA ILE A 100 8.93 14.50 -0.53
C ILE A 100 9.03 16.01 -0.79
N ARG A 101 7.90 16.73 -0.74
CA ARG A 101 7.88 18.19 -0.91
C ARG A 101 8.81 18.90 0.07
N ARG A 102 8.78 18.51 1.34
CA ARG A 102 9.63 19.09 2.39
C ARG A 102 11.11 18.85 2.10
N LYS A 103 11.47 17.62 1.71
CA LYS A 103 12.84 17.27 1.32
C LYS A 103 13.30 18.04 0.09
N LEU A 104 12.42 18.29 -0.88
CA LEU A 104 12.73 19.12 -2.04
C LEU A 104 13.05 20.56 -1.62
N ILE A 105 12.26 21.15 -0.72
CA ILE A 105 12.53 22.50 -0.18
C ILE A 105 13.84 22.53 0.60
N GLU A 106 14.12 21.52 1.42
CA GLU A 106 15.38 21.43 2.18
C GLU A 106 16.62 21.25 1.28
N SER A 107 16.46 20.60 0.13
CA SER A 107 17.58 20.25 -0.76
C SER A 107 17.87 21.31 -1.83
N ILE A 108 16.96 22.26 -2.04
CA ILE A 108 17.03 23.21 -3.15
C ILE A 108 17.15 24.64 -2.60
N ASP A 109 18.21 25.35 -2.98
CA ASP A 109 18.38 26.77 -2.65
C ASP A 109 17.49 27.65 -3.54
N CYS A 110 16.31 27.99 -3.02
CA CYS A 110 15.35 28.85 -3.73
C CYS A 110 15.81 30.31 -3.87
N SER A 111 16.94 30.71 -3.29
CA SER A 111 17.39 32.10 -3.28
C SER A 111 18.23 32.50 -4.50
N GLN A 112 18.70 31.53 -5.31
CA GLN A 112 19.66 31.78 -6.39
C GLN A 112 19.30 31.13 -7.73
N ASP A 113 18.26 30.27 -7.79
CA ASP A 113 18.04 29.40 -8.96
C ASP A 113 16.57 29.42 -9.45
N GLU A 114 16.32 29.93 -10.66
CA GLU A 114 14.99 29.87 -11.28
C GLU A 114 14.53 28.43 -11.54
N VAL A 115 15.47 27.49 -11.72
CA VAL A 115 15.19 26.06 -11.90
C VAL A 115 14.63 25.45 -10.62
N ALA A 116 15.09 25.90 -9.46
CA ALA A 116 14.55 25.49 -8.15
C ALA A 116 13.04 25.71 -8.06
N PHE A 117 12.61 26.90 -8.47
CA PHE A 117 11.20 27.28 -8.46
C PHE A 117 10.38 26.42 -9.43
N LEU A 118 10.91 26.13 -10.62
CA LEU A 118 10.24 25.28 -11.60
C LEU A 118 10.06 23.84 -11.11
N ILE A 119 11.05 23.27 -10.42
CA ILE A 119 10.97 21.93 -9.83
C ILE A 119 9.85 21.88 -8.77
N LEU A 120 9.79 22.86 -7.87
CA LEU A 120 8.75 22.92 -6.84
C LEU A 120 7.37 23.10 -7.44
N LYS A 121 7.23 23.98 -8.43
CA LYS A 121 5.97 24.20 -9.14
C LYS A 121 5.48 22.92 -9.82
N PHE A 122 6.37 22.23 -10.55
CA PHE A 122 6.05 20.96 -11.18
C PHE A 122 5.59 19.92 -10.17
N PHE A 123 6.29 19.82 -9.03
CA PHE A 123 5.91 18.88 -7.98
C PHE A 123 4.54 19.21 -7.36
N ASP A 124 4.25 20.49 -7.13
CA ASP A 124 2.96 20.94 -6.59
C ASP A 124 1.80 20.66 -7.56
N GLU A 125 2.02 20.86 -8.87
CA GLU A 125 1.06 20.49 -9.91
C GLU A 125 0.83 18.97 -9.94
N TYR A 126 1.90 18.17 -9.87
CA TYR A 126 1.81 16.71 -9.77
C TYR A 126 0.98 16.27 -8.55
N MET A 127 1.24 16.83 -7.36
CA MET A 127 0.44 16.50 -6.17
C MET A 127 -1.04 16.85 -6.35
N SER A 128 -1.35 17.97 -7.03
CA SER A 128 -2.72 18.37 -7.32
C SER A 128 -3.43 17.35 -8.21
N GLU A 129 -2.77 16.88 -9.28
CA GLU A 129 -3.34 15.87 -10.18
C GLU A 129 -3.54 14.52 -9.49
N VAL A 130 -2.57 14.07 -8.68
CA VAL A 130 -2.72 12.84 -7.89
C VAL A 130 -3.91 12.94 -6.93
N ARG A 131 -4.07 14.07 -6.25
CA ARG A 131 -5.22 14.31 -5.36
C ARG A 131 -6.53 14.27 -6.12
N LYS A 132 -6.64 14.96 -7.27
CA LYS A 132 -7.84 14.94 -8.11
C LYS A 132 -8.22 13.52 -8.54
N HIS A 133 -7.23 12.72 -8.94
CA HIS A 133 -7.42 11.33 -9.34
C HIS A 133 -7.93 10.47 -8.19
N MET A 134 -7.26 10.50 -7.03
CA MET A 134 -7.67 9.73 -5.86
C MET A 134 -9.04 10.17 -5.32
N ASP A 135 -9.34 11.48 -5.31
CA ASP A 135 -10.66 12.00 -4.91
C ASP A 135 -11.79 11.57 -5.87
N TYR A 136 -11.46 11.35 -7.14
CA TYR A 136 -12.41 10.80 -8.11
C TYR A 136 -12.67 9.31 -7.83
N GLU A 137 -11.62 8.53 -7.57
CA GLU A 137 -11.74 7.12 -7.20
C GLU A 137 -12.53 6.95 -5.90
N GLU A 138 -12.30 7.77 -4.87
CA GLU A 138 -13.06 7.68 -3.60
C GLU A 138 -14.55 7.94 -3.79
N ARG A 139 -14.90 8.85 -4.70
CA ARG A 139 -16.30 9.10 -5.07
C ARG A 139 -16.92 7.91 -5.77
N LEU A 140 -16.17 7.24 -6.65
CA LEU A 140 -16.62 5.99 -7.29
C LEU A 140 -16.77 4.87 -6.26
N PHE A 141 -15.79 4.67 -5.37
CA PHE A 141 -15.82 3.64 -4.34
C PHE A 141 -16.96 3.82 -3.34
N SER A 142 -17.37 5.07 -3.09
CA SER A 142 -18.50 5.38 -2.19
C SER A 142 -19.87 5.14 -2.85
N SER A 143 -19.90 4.95 -4.18
CA SER A 143 -21.12 4.69 -4.95
C SER A 143 -21.37 3.20 -5.24
N MET A 144 -20.43 2.33 -4.85
CA MET A 144 -20.50 0.88 -4.94
C MET A 144 -20.94 0.29 -3.60
#